data_AF-A0A7V9ZR38-F1
#
_entry.id   AF-A0A7V9ZR38-F1
#
_cell.length_a   1.000
_cell.length_b   1.000
_cell.length_c   1.000
_cell.angle_alpha   90.00
_cell.angle_beta   90.00
_cell.angle_gamma   90.00
#
_symmetry.space_group_name_H-M   'P 1'
#
loop_
_entity.id
_entity.type
_entity.pdbx_description
1 polymer ?
#
loop_
_entity_poly.entity_id
_entity_poly.type
_entity_poly.pdbx_seq_one_letter_code
_entity_poly.pdbx_strand_id
1 'polypeptide(L)'
;MNTRSPAYNIVIVILRGALLVALVGSVWNVYRHLPGGGIEAANDAAGETTLLIVLRPSPRDTSATVSIPVQLYPVDLSAVQREYGFEPRPGVRFEDFLNERMQGRVPVKAQLDERGQATLMVTPGRWWLHAMLSGSQNVEWRLPINVSGRQQTIELSTGNVYARTKSF
;
A
#
# COMPACT_ATOMS: atom_id res chain seq x y z
N MET A 1 -45.39 -37.59 -37.95
CA MET A 1 -44.78 -36.31 -38.40
C MET A 1 -45.00 -35.29 -37.29
N ASN A 2 -43.94 -34.91 -36.56
CA ASN A 2 -44.03 -34.06 -35.38
C ASN A 2 -44.19 -32.59 -35.77
N THR A 3 -45.36 -32.02 -35.50
CA THR A 3 -45.68 -30.60 -35.65
C THR A 3 -45.02 -29.81 -34.51
N ARG A 4 -43.75 -29.43 -34.68
CA ARG A 4 -43.11 -28.45 -33.78
C ARG A 4 -43.80 -27.11 -33.98
N SER A 5 -44.61 -26.70 -33.02
CA SER A 5 -45.39 -25.47 -33.12
C SER A 5 -44.46 -24.24 -33.21
N PRO A 6 -44.81 -23.22 -34.01
CA PRO A 6 -43.99 -22.02 -34.17
C PRO A 6 -43.77 -21.27 -32.85
N ALA A 7 -44.70 -21.40 -31.90
CA ALA A 7 -44.57 -20.84 -30.55
C ALA A 7 -43.36 -21.42 -29.79
N TYR A 8 -43.07 -22.71 -29.97
CA TYR A 8 -41.93 -23.37 -29.31
C TYR A 8 -40.58 -22.83 -29.81
N ASN A 9 -40.48 -22.55 -31.12
CA ASN A 9 -39.28 -21.96 -31.70
C ASN A 9 -39.06 -20.51 -31.22
N ILE A 10 -40.14 -19.73 -31.06
CA ILE A 10 -40.05 -18.36 -30.53
C ILE A 10 -39.55 -18.36 -29.09
N VAL A 11 -40.08 -19.25 -28.25
CA VAL A 11 -39.64 -19.40 -26.86
C VAL A 11 -38.15 -19.76 -26.78
N ILE A 12 -37.67 -20.66 -27.64
CA ILE A 12 -36.25 -21.04 -27.70
C ILE A 12 -35.36 -19.85 -28.08
N VAL A 13 -35.77 -19.03 -29.05
CA VAL A 13 -34.99 -17.86 -29.48
C VAL A 13 -34.89 -16.83 -28.37
N ILE A 14 -36.00 -16.55 -27.68
CA ILE A 14 -36.02 -15.63 -26.53
C ILE A 14 -35.12 -16.15 -25.41
N LEU A 15 -35.21 -17.45 -25.08
CA LEU A 15 -34.42 -18.05 -24.02
C LEU A 15 -32.91 -17.98 -24.33
N ARG A 16 -32.52 -18.24 -25.59
CA ARG A 16 -31.13 -18.11 -26.04
C ARG A 16 -30.62 -16.67 -25.96
N GLY A 17 -31.45 -15.70 -26.35
CA GLY A 17 -31.13 -14.28 -26.24
C GLY A 17 -30.93 -13.85 -24.78
N ALA A 18 -31.85 -14.23 -23.90
CA ALA A 18 -31.76 -13.93 -22.47
C ALA A 18 -30.49 -14.52 -21.83
N LEU A 19 -30.11 -15.74 -22.21
CA LEU A 19 -28.94 -16.42 -21.66
C LEU A 19 -27.63 -15.76 -22.09
N LEU A 20 -27.55 -15.29 -23.34
CA LEU A 20 -26.40 -14.50 -23.82
C LEU A 20 -26.30 -13.16 -23.10
N VAL A 21 -27.41 -12.44 -22.91
CA VAL A 21 -27.44 -11.17 -22.17
C VAL A 21 -27.02 -11.38 -20.71
N ALA A 22 -27.50 -12.43 -20.06
CA ALA A 22 -27.11 -12.76 -18.69
C ALA A 22 -25.61 -13.10 -18.58
N LEU A 23 -25.05 -13.80 -19.56
CA LEU A 23 -23.62 -14.13 -19.59
C LEU A 23 -22.77 -12.86 -19.72
N VAL A 24 -23.08 -12.02 -20.71
CA VAL A 24 -22.36 -10.75 -20.95
C VAL A 24 -22.50 -9.82 -19.75
N GLY A 25 -23.71 -9.72 -19.18
CA GLY A 25 -23.98 -8.94 -17.99
C GLY A 25 -23.20 -9.43 -16.76
N SER A 26 -23.07 -10.75 -16.59
CA SER A 26 -22.28 -11.35 -15.50
C SER A 26 -20.79 -11.05 -15.65
N VAL A 27 -20.23 -11.21 -16.86
CA VAL A 27 -18.83 -10.88 -17.16
C VAL A 27 -18.58 -9.38 -16.94
N TRP A 28 -19.48 -8.51 -17.42
CA TRP A 28 -19.39 -7.06 -17.20
C TRP A 28 -19.52 -6.69 -15.71
N ASN A 29 -20.38 -7.37 -14.97
CA ASN A 29 -20.58 -7.15 -13.54
C ASN A 29 -19.33 -7.54 -12.74
N VAL A 30 -18.65 -8.62 -13.11
CA VAL A 30 -17.35 -8.98 -12.52
C VAL A 30 -16.28 -7.97 -12.94
N TYR A 31 -16.26 -7.53 -14.21
CA TYR A 31 -15.28 -6.56 -14.69
C TYR A 31 -15.40 -5.19 -14.01
N ARG A 32 -16.63 -4.73 -13.67
CA ARG A 32 -16.84 -3.51 -12.88
C ARG A 32 -16.52 -3.66 -11.39
N HIS A 33 -16.49 -4.89 -10.87
CA HIS A 33 -16.14 -5.18 -9.46
C HIS A 33 -14.67 -5.56 -9.27
N LEU A 34 -13.94 -5.82 -10.36
CA LEU A 34 -12.50 -5.74 -10.31
C LEU A 34 -12.15 -4.27 -10.06
N PRO A 35 -11.41 -3.94 -8.98
CA PRO A 35 -10.89 -2.61 -8.79
C PRO A 35 -9.99 -2.30 -9.98
N GLY A 36 -10.57 -1.64 -10.99
CA GLY A 36 -9.85 -1.16 -12.14
C GLY A 36 -8.71 -0.30 -11.63
N GLY A 37 -7.49 -0.62 -12.06
CA GLY A 37 -6.37 0.30 -12.00
C GLY A 37 -6.77 1.56 -12.78
N GLY A 38 -7.37 2.50 -12.06
CA GLY A 38 -8.01 3.67 -12.60
C GLY A 38 -7.97 4.71 -11.50
N ILE A 39 -7.22 5.76 -11.80
CA ILE A 39 -6.98 6.91 -10.94
C ILE A 39 -8.31 7.66 -10.84
N GLU A 40 -9.17 7.26 -9.90
CA GLU A 40 -10.33 8.06 -9.52
C GLU A 40 -10.09 8.64 -8.14
N ALA A 41 -9.64 9.88 -8.21
CA ALA A 41 -9.73 10.91 -7.21
C ALA A 41 -10.94 10.74 -6.27
N ALA A 42 -10.66 10.31 -5.05
CA ALA A 42 -11.33 10.92 -3.91
C ALA A 42 -10.88 12.39 -3.88
N ASN A 43 -11.65 13.25 -4.57
CA ASN A 43 -11.54 14.72 -4.57
C ASN A 43 -11.93 15.32 -3.19
N ASP A 44 -11.44 14.72 -2.11
CA ASP A 44 -11.73 15.13 -0.73
C ASP A 44 -10.46 15.31 0.11
N ALA A 45 -9.28 15.35 -0.53
CA ALA A 45 -8.00 15.28 0.17
C ALA A 45 -7.03 16.40 -0.25
N ALA A 46 -7.55 17.62 -0.31
CA ALA A 46 -6.73 18.84 -0.22
C ALA A 46 -6.27 19.12 1.24
N GLY A 47 -6.73 18.32 2.21
CA GLY A 47 -6.27 18.34 3.58
C GLY A 47 -5.27 17.21 3.82
N GLU A 48 -4.20 17.51 4.54
CA GLU A 48 -3.28 16.51 5.08
C GLU A 48 -4.04 15.39 5.82
N THR A 49 -3.63 14.15 5.64
CA THR A 49 -4.15 12.99 6.37
C THR A 49 -3.35 12.80 7.67
N THR A 50 -4.04 12.64 8.79
CA THR A 50 -3.41 12.31 10.07
C THR A 50 -3.10 10.81 10.13
N LEU A 51 -1.81 10.47 10.10
CA LEU A 51 -1.33 9.10 10.22
C LEU A 51 -0.90 8.83 11.66
N LEU A 52 -1.52 7.83 12.29
CA LEU A 52 -1.15 7.34 13.62
C LEU A 52 -0.38 6.03 13.47
N ILE A 53 0.88 6.01 13.87
CA ILE A 53 1.73 4.82 13.83
C ILE A 53 1.83 4.29 15.26
N VAL A 54 1.50 3.02 15.47
CA VAL A 54 1.48 2.37 16.78
C VAL A 54 2.35 1.13 16.76
N LEU A 55 3.31 1.07 17.67
CA LEU A 55 4.08 -0.13 17.95
C LEU A 55 3.26 -1.03 18.89
N ARG A 56 2.95 -2.25 18.45
CA ARG A 56 2.46 -3.31 19.33
C ARG A 56 3.65 -4.08 19.91
N PRO A 57 3.97 -3.91 21.20
CA PRO A 57 5.06 -4.64 21.83
C PRO A 57 4.77 -6.14 21.86
N SER A 58 5.80 -6.94 21.57
CA SER A 58 5.77 -8.37 21.82
C SER A 58 5.95 -8.61 23.33
N PRO A 59 5.26 -9.58 23.96
CA PRO A 59 5.35 -9.86 25.40
C PRO A 59 6.76 -10.27 25.88
N ARG A 60 7.75 -10.40 24.99
CA ARG A 60 9.15 -10.72 25.32
C ARG A 60 10.10 -9.51 25.30
N ASP A 61 9.68 -8.35 24.75
CA ASP A 61 10.57 -7.22 24.48
C ASP A 61 10.22 -5.96 25.32
N THR A 62 9.59 -6.17 26.48
CA THR A 62 8.93 -5.14 27.31
C THR A 62 9.90 -4.25 28.12
N SER A 63 11.08 -3.92 27.59
CA SER A 63 12.11 -3.19 28.36
C SER A 63 12.84 -2.09 27.59
N ALA A 64 12.37 -1.75 26.39
CA ALA A 64 13.02 -0.75 25.56
C ALA A 64 12.18 0.54 25.53
N THR A 65 12.47 1.46 26.46
CA THR A 65 12.15 2.89 26.34
C THR A 65 12.97 3.47 25.20
N VAL A 66 12.67 3.08 23.97
CA VAL A 66 13.50 3.40 22.81
C VAL A 66 12.67 4.27 21.90
N SER A 67 13.13 5.52 21.73
CA SER A 67 12.68 6.36 20.63
C SER A 67 13.05 5.66 19.32
N ILE A 68 12.04 5.12 18.64
CA ILE A 68 12.22 4.43 17.36
C ILE A 68 12.02 5.47 16.27
N PRO A 69 13.03 5.74 15.43
CA PRO A 69 12.86 6.63 14.29
C PRO A 69 11.97 5.95 13.24
N VAL A 70 10.97 6.69 12.78
CA VAL A 70 10.09 6.30 11.69
C VAL A 70 10.25 7.29 10.54
N GLN A 71 10.42 6.77 9.34
CA GLN A 71 10.62 7.56 8.13
C GLN A 71 9.63 7.10 7.07
N LEU A 72 8.97 8.05 6.43
CA LEU A 72 8.02 7.82 5.36
C LEU A 72 8.60 8.38 4.07
N TYR A 73 8.75 7.51 3.09
CA TYR A 73 9.25 7.84 1.77
C TYR A 73 8.13 7.72 0.74
N PRO A 74 8.04 8.62 -0.26
CA PRO A 74 7.11 8.44 -1.38
C PRO A 74 7.41 7.19 -2.23
N VAL A 75 8.63 6.67 -2.12
CA VAL A 75 9.18 5.56 -2.92
C VAL A 75 9.84 4.51 -2.02
N ASP A 76 9.96 3.27 -2.51
CA ASP A 76 10.71 2.22 -1.81
C ASP A 76 12.21 2.49 -1.92
N LEU A 77 12.80 2.99 -0.84
CA LEU A 77 14.21 3.37 -0.80
C LEU A 77 15.14 2.24 -1.25
N SER A 78 14.91 0.98 -0.85
CA SER A 78 15.83 -0.09 -1.26
C SER A 78 15.56 -0.62 -2.65
N ALA A 79 14.35 -0.46 -3.20
CA ALA A 79 14.15 -0.69 -4.63
C ALA A 79 14.92 0.34 -5.45
N VAL A 80 14.82 1.63 -5.07
CA VAL A 80 15.55 2.73 -5.71
C VAL A 80 17.08 2.52 -5.57
N GLN A 81 17.55 2.09 -4.40
CA GLN A 81 18.97 1.80 -4.19
C GLN A 81 19.46 0.64 -5.07
N ARG A 82 18.68 -0.43 -5.21
CA ARG A 82 19.02 -1.53 -6.13
C ARG A 82 19.09 -1.03 -7.56
N GLU A 83 18.08 -0.29 -8.00
CA GLU A 83 18.02 0.27 -9.36
C GLU A 83 19.21 1.16 -9.67
N TYR A 84 19.58 2.05 -8.75
CA TYR A 84 20.78 2.87 -8.86
C TYR A 84 22.06 2.04 -9.00
N GLY A 85 22.16 0.90 -8.29
CA GLY A 85 23.31 0.01 -8.36
C GLY A 85 23.43 -0.80 -9.66
N PHE A 86 22.33 -0.98 -10.41
CA PHE A 86 22.33 -1.76 -11.65
C PHE A 86 22.64 -0.92 -12.89
N GLU A 87 22.41 0.39 -12.84
CA GLU A 87 22.53 1.26 -14.00
C GLU A 87 23.76 2.18 -13.89
N PRO A 88 24.73 2.10 -14.80
CA PRO A 88 25.89 2.98 -14.76
C PRO A 88 25.47 4.44 -15.04
N ARG A 89 25.55 5.27 -14.01
CA ARG A 89 25.18 6.70 -14.06
C ARG A 89 26.40 7.56 -13.74
N PRO A 90 27.23 7.90 -14.74
CA PRO A 90 28.43 8.69 -14.50
C PRO A 90 28.06 10.10 -13.99
N GLY A 91 28.62 10.47 -12.83
CA GLY A 91 28.50 11.80 -12.26
C GLY A 91 27.19 12.11 -11.51
N VAL A 92 26.22 11.20 -11.49
CA VAL A 92 24.97 11.37 -10.71
C VAL A 92 25.16 10.75 -9.34
N ARG A 93 24.79 11.45 -8.26
CA ARG A 93 24.80 10.87 -6.91
C ARG A 93 23.48 10.15 -6.62
N PHE A 94 23.50 9.26 -5.64
CA PHE A 94 22.29 8.54 -5.22
C PHE A 94 21.20 9.51 -4.72
N GLU A 95 21.60 10.57 -4.02
CA GLU A 95 20.68 11.59 -3.51
C GLU A 95 19.94 12.32 -4.63
N ASP A 96 20.63 12.65 -5.73
CA ASP A 96 20.04 13.29 -6.90
C ASP A 96 19.03 12.35 -7.58
N PHE A 97 19.40 11.07 -7.72
CA PHE A 97 18.52 10.04 -8.25
C PHE A 97 17.28 9.80 -7.38
N LEU A 98 17.45 9.78 -6.06
CA LEU A 98 16.35 9.64 -5.13
C LEU A 98 15.41 10.85 -5.20
N ASN A 99 15.94 12.06 -5.27
CA ASN A 99 15.16 13.29 -5.42
C ASN A 99 14.30 13.28 -6.69
N GLU A 100 14.86 12.82 -7.82
CA GLU A 100 14.13 12.65 -9.07
C GLU A 100 12.96 11.66 -8.91
N ARG A 101 13.21 10.53 -8.23
CA ARG A 101 12.18 9.50 -7.98
C ARG A 101 11.09 9.94 -7.00
N MET A 102 11.41 10.83 -6.07
CA MET A 102 10.44 11.39 -5.13
C MET A 102 9.52 12.45 -5.75
N GLN A 103 9.78 12.89 -6.99
CA GLN A 103 8.95 13.87 -7.73
C GLN A 103 8.67 15.16 -6.94
N GLY A 104 9.68 15.65 -6.21
CA GLY A 104 9.57 16.86 -5.38
C GLY A 104 8.84 16.66 -4.04
N ARG A 105 8.43 15.44 -3.68
CA ARG A 105 7.93 15.14 -2.34
C ARG A 105 9.09 14.88 -1.38
N VAL A 106 9.00 15.41 -0.16
CA VAL A 106 10.04 15.22 0.87
C VAL A 106 9.72 14.02 1.77
N PRO A 107 10.73 13.27 2.21
CA PRO A 107 10.53 12.26 3.24
C PRO A 107 10.03 12.88 4.55
N VAL A 108 9.05 12.24 5.18
CA VAL A 108 8.54 12.66 6.49
C VAL A 108 9.20 11.84 7.58
N LYS A 109 9.79 12.51 8.57
CA LYS A 109 10.47 11.86 9.70
C LYS A 109 9.65 12.07 10.97
N ALA A 110 9.46 11.00 11.73
CA ALA A 110 8.81 11.01 13.02
C ALA A 110 9.58 10.12 14.00
N GLN A 111 9.30 10.28 15.29
CA GLN A 111 9.80 9.39 16.33
C GLN A 111 8.61 8.84 17.10
N LEU A 112 8.65 7.55 17.40
CA LEU A 112 7.68 6.92 18.30
C LEU A 112 7.95 7.42 19.72
N ASP A 113 6.89 7.86 20.39
CA ASP A 113 6.92 8.32 21.78
C ASP A 113 7.15 7.15 22.76
N GLU A 114 7.16 7.46 24.06
CA GLU A 114 7.33 6.45 25.12
C GLU A 114 6.21 5.40 25.15
N ARG A 115 5.06 5.68 24.52
CA ARG A 115 3.93 4.75 24.37
C ARG A 115 4.03 3.93 23.08
N GLY A 116 5.10 4.12 22.31
CA GLY A 116 5.27 3.52 21.00
C GLY A 116 4.29 4.10 19.98
N GLN A 117 3.95 5.38 20.07
CA GLN A 117 3.02 6.05 19.16
C GLN A 117 3.66 7.25 18.46
N ALA A 118 3.36 7.44 17.19
CA ALA A 118 3.76 8.63 16.44
C ALA A 118 2.55 9.13 15.64
N THR A 119 2.25 10.42 15.76
CA THR A 119 1.22 11.08 14.95
C THR A 119 1.89 12.04 13.99
N LEU A 120 1.56 11.94 12.72
CA LEU A 120 2.16 12.78 11.68
C LEU A 120 1.13 13.12 10.60
N MET A 121 1.28 14.30 10.01
CA MET A 121 0.43 14.78 8.93
C MET A 121 1.14 14.50 7.61
N VAL A 122 0.49 13.78 6.72
CA VAL A 122 1.04 13.37 5.42
C VAL A 122 0.05 13.65 4.32
N THR A 123 0.58 14.04 3.16
CA THR A 123 -0.25 14.16 1.97
C THR A 123 -0.78 12.78 1.57
N PRO A 124 -2.04 12.67 1.15
CA PRO A 124 -2.59 11.46 0.60
C PRO A 124 -1.74 10.88 -0.54
N GLY A 125 -1.75 9.55 -0.67
CA GLY A 125 -1.06 8.82 -1.73
C GLY A 125 -0.29 7.60 -1.24
N ARG A 126 0.54 7.06 -2.14
CA ARG A 126 1.39 5.91 -1.85
C ARG A 126 2.65 6.35 -1.12
N TRP A 127 2.94 5.68 -0.01
CA TRP A 127 4.13 5.88 0.80
C TRP A 127 4.73 4.55 1.20
N TRP A 128 5.98 4.59 1.62
CA TRP A 128 6.75 3.49 2.17
C TRP A 128 7.20 3.87 3.56
N LEU A 129 6.73 3.12 4.55
CA LEU A 129 7.17 3.25 5.93
C LEU A 129 8.45 2.46 6.13
N HIS A 130 9.45 3.12 6.68
CA HIS A 130 10.68 2.55 7.19
C HIS A 130 10.79 2.85 8.68
N ALA A 131 10.93 1.81 9.49
CA ALA A 131 11.18 1.95 10.92
C ALA A 131 12.21 0.91 11.37
N MET A 132 13.09 1.31 12.28
CA MET A 132 14.15 0.44 12.78
C MET A 132 14.20 0.51 14.30
N LEU A 133 13.90 -0.61 14.95
CA LEU A 133 14.13 -0.78 16.38
C LEU A 133 15.51 -1.42 16.57
N SER A 134 16.40 -0.71 17.26
CA SER A 134 17.72 -1.19 17.64
C SER A 134 17.72 -1.68 19.08
N GLY A 135 18.27 -2.87 19.31
CA GLY A 135 18.31 -3.51 20.63
C GLY A 135 19.17 -4.76 20.62
N SER A 136 18.82 -5.76 21.44
CA SER A 136 19.41 -7.12 21.39
C SER A 136 19.12 -7.82 20.06
N GLN A 137 18.03 -7.43 19.41
CA GLN A 137 17.70 -7.79 18.05
C GLN A 137 17.29 -6.50 17.33
N ASN A 138 17.98 -6.21 16.22
CA ASN A 138 17.58 -5.17 15.30
C ASN A 138 16.35 -5.66 14.53
N VAL A 139 15.26 -4.92 14.59
CA VAL A 139 14.02 -5.20 13.89
C VAL A 139 13.74 -4.08 12.90
N GLU A 140 13.55 -4.44 11.65
CA GLU A 140 13.28 -3.50 10.57
C GLU A 140 11.87 -3.73 10.01
N TRP A 141 11.08 -2.67 9.94
CA TRP A 141 9.79 -2.63 9.25
C TRP A 141 9.92 -1.87 7.94
N ARG A 142 9.41 -2.48 6.86
CA ARG A 142 9.34 -1.91 5.52
C ARG A 142 8.00 -2.20 4.90
N LEU A 143 7.11 -1.23 4.95
CA LEU A 143 5.70 -1.43 4.64
C LEU A 143 5.23 -0.46 3.56
N PRO A 144 4.66 -0.94 2.44
CA PRO A 144 3.93 -0.09 1.53
C PRO A 144 2.60 0.31 2.19
N ILE A 145 2.30 1.60 2.17
CA ILE A 145 1.09 2.16 2.77
C ILE A 145 0.39 3.03 1.72
N ASN A 146 -0.93 2.94 1.66
CA ASN A 146 -1.75 3.84 0.87
C ASN A 146 -2.48 4.77 1.85
N VAL A 147 -2.05 6.03 1.89
CA VAL A 147 -2.57 7.05 2.77
C VAL A 147 -3.79 7.68 2.12
N SER A 148 -4.95 7.57 2.76
CA SER A 148 -6.19 8.17 2.29
C SER A 148 -7.11 8.56 3.45
N GLY A 149 -8.08 9.42 3.15
CA GLY A 149 -9.04 9.93 4.13
C GLY A 149 -8.44 10.94 5.11
N ARG A 150 -9.11 11.11 6.26
CA ARG A 150 -8.74 12.11 7.28
C ARG A 150 -7.80 11.56 8.35
N GLN A 151 -7.97 10.30 8.72
CA GLN A 151 -7.16 9.63 9.73
C GLN A 151 -6.96 8.17 9.37
N GLN A 152 -5.75 7.68 9.56
CA GLN A 152 -5.41 6.28 9.33
C GLN A 152 -4.42 5.80 10.37
N THR A 153 -4.62 4.57 10.86
CA THR A 153 -3.73 3.94 11.84
C THR A 153 -2.91 2.83 11.18
N ILE A 154 -1.61 2.84 11.42
CA ILE A 154 -0.68 1.79 10.99
C ILE A 154 -0.09 1.15 12.23
N GLU A 155 -0.10 -0.18 12.24
CA GLU A 155 0.46 -0.95 13.34
C GLU A 155 1.82 -1.54 12.93
N LEU A 156 2.84 -1.30 13.75
CA LEU A 156 4.13 -1.99 13.69
C LEU A 156 4.07 -3.16 14.67
N SER A 157 4.20 -4.37 14.15
CA SER A 157 4.05 -5.60 14.92
C SER A 157 5.13 -6.60 14.55
N THR A 158 5.24 -7.69 15.30
CA THR A 158 6.17 -8.78 14.96
C THR A 158 5.78 -9.54 13.69
N GLY A 159 4.50 -9.46 13.28
CA GLY A 159 3.96 -10.16 12.10
C GLY A 159 4.21 -9.45 10.77
N ASN A 160 4.54 -8.15 10.79
CA ASN A 160 4.83 -7.35 9.60
C ASN A 160 6.28 -6.85 9.57
N VAL A 161 7.17 -7.53 10.28
CA VAL A 161 8.61 -7.28 10.25
C VAL A 161 9.17 -7.71 8.90
N TYR A 162 10.00 -6.85 8.31
CA TYR A 162 10.73 -7.15 7.10
C TYR A 162 11.99 -7.98 7.39
N ALA A 163 12.81 -7.52 8.33
CA ALA A 163 14.06 -8.18 8.68
C ALA A 163 14.30 -8.17 10.20
N ARG A 164 14.93 -9.24 10.69
CA ARG A 164 15.44 -9.34 12.06
C ARG A 164 16.91 -9.71 12.03
N THR A 165 17.75 -8.90 12.65
CA THR A 165 19.19 -9.16 12.73
C THR A 165 19.60 -9.16 14.19
N LYS A 166 20.24 -10.24 14.65
CA LYS A 166 20.77 -10.29 16.01
C LYS A 166 22.06 -9.45 16.06
N SER A 167 22.16 -8.53 17.00
CA SER A 167 23.43 -7.88 17.32
C SER A 167 24.28 -8.87 18.13
N PHE A 168 25.54 -9.04 17.74
CA PHE A 168 26.53 -9.89 18.43
C PHE A 168 27.44 -9.03 19.29
#